data_AF-A0A127Q8Y3-F1
#
_entry.id   AF-A0A127Q8Y3-F1
#
_cell.length_a   1.000
_cell.length_b   1.000
_cell.length_c   1.000
_cell.angle_alpha   90.00
_cell.angle_beta   90.00
_cell.angle_gamma   90.00
#
_symmetry.space_group_name_H-M   'P 1'
#
loop_
_entity.id
_entity.type
_entity.pdbx_description
1 polymer ?
#
loop_
_entity_poly.entity_id
_entity_poly.type
_entity_poly.pdbx_seq_one_letter_code
_entity_poly.pdbx_strand_id
1 'polypeptide(L)' 'MSDVADRAEWRIAKDIEAAMAHARRTPKLEADGHCHYCDDDVAHGALFCNTDCRDDYQKEQEALRRAGR' A
#
# COMPACT_ATOMS: atom_id res chain seq x y z
N MET A 1 18.21 -12.96 32.21
CA MET A 1 17.68 -11.64 32.60
C MET A 1 17.39 -10.93 31.29
N SER A 2 16.13 -10.63 31.00
CA SER A 2 15.80 -9.92 29.76
C SER A 2 16.10 -8.44 29.96
N ASP A 3 17.09 -7.92 29.23
CA ASP A 3 17.49 -6.53 29.34
C ASP A 3 16.65 -5.63 28.40
N VAL A 4 17.00 -4.35 28.33
CA VAL A 4 16.29 -3.40 27.46
C VAL A 4 16.49 -3.71 25.97
N ALA A 5 17.63 -4.30 25.59
CA ALA A 5 17.93 -4.72 24.22
C ALA A 5 17.03 -5.87 23.78
N ASP A 6 16.82 -6.88 24.63
CA ASP A 6 15.91 -8.00 24.31
C ASP A 6 14.47 -7.51 24.03
N ARG A 7 14.01 -6.50 24.78
CA ARG A 7 12.70 -5.88 24.56
C ARG A 7 12.65 -5.02 23.30
N ALA A 8 13.76 -4.38 22.94
CA ALA A 8 13.85 -3.59 21.72
C ALA A 8 13.81 -4.49 20.48
N GLU A 9 14.56 -5.59 20.49
CA GLU A 9 14.57 -6.57 19.40
C GLU A 9 13.20 -7.18 19.15
N TRP A 10 12.49 -7.57 20.21
CA TRP A 10 11.13 -8.10 20.09
C TRP A 10 10.16 -7.10 19.45
N ARG A 11 10.26 -5.81 19.81
CA ARG A 11 9.42 -4.76 19.22
C ARG A 11 9.71 -4.57 17.74
N ILE A 12 10.99 -4.52 17.36
CA ILE A 12 11.41 -4.36 15.97
C ILE A 12 10.92 -5.55 15.13
N ALA A 13 11.11 -6.78 15.61
CA ALA A 13 10.64 -7.97 14.93
C ALA A 13 9.12 -7.94 14.71
N LYS A 14 8.36 -7.56 15.76
CA LYS A 14 6.91 -7.43 15.69
C LYS A 14 6.44 -6.34 14.72
N ASP A 15 7.13 -5.20 14.69
CA ASP A 15 6.82 -4.11 13.77
C ASP A 15 7.09 -4.52 12.30
N ILE A 16 8.17 -5.26 12.05
CA ILE A 16 8.48 -5.82 10.73
C ILE A 16 7.41 -6.82 10.28
N GLU A 17 7.01 -7.75 11.15
CA GLU A 17 5.97 -8.73 10.86
C GLU A 17 4.63 -8.06 10.53
N ALA A 18 4.24 -7.05 11.31
CA ALA A 18 3.03 -6.28 11.07
C ALA A 18 3.08 -5.53 9.73
N ALA A 19 4.21 -4.89 9.40
CA ALA A 19 4.39 -4.20 8.13
C ALA A 19 4.31 -5.17 6.93
N MET A 20 4.96 -6.34 7.03
CA MET A 20 4.90 -7.37 5.98
C MET A 20 3.49 -7.94 5.80
N ALA A 21 2.79 -8.20 6.89
CA ALA A 21 1.40 -8.69 6.84
C ALA A 21 0.47 -7.67 6.18
N HIS A 22 0.66 -6.37 6.48
CA HIS A 22 -0.11 -5.29 5.86
C HIS A 22 0.20 -5.16 4.35
N ALA A 23 1.47 -5.24 3.97
CA ALA A 23 1.86 -5.21 2.56
C ALA A 23 1.25 -6.38 1.75
N ARG A 24 1.22 -7.59 2.34
CA ARG A 24 0.62 -8.78 1.70
C ARG A 24 -0.90 -8.69 1.55
N ARG A 25 -1.58 -7.99 2.45
CA ARG A 25 -3.05 -7.82 2.44
C ARG A 25 -3.52 -6.65 1.58
N THR A 26 -2.61 -5.85 1.05
CA THR A 26 -3.01 -4.76 0.16
C THR A 26 -3.55 -5.38 -1.13
N PRO A 27 -4.84 -5.15 -1.48
CA PRO A 27 -5.40 -5.71 -2.70
C PRO A 27 -4.55 -5.29 -3.89
N LYS A 28 -4.09 -6.28 -4.66
CA LYS A 28 -3.39 -6.00 -5.92
C LYS A 28 -4.44 -5.53 -6.91
N LEU A 29 -4.30 -4.29 -7.37
CA LEU A 29 -5.02 -3.82 -8.53
C LEU A 29 -4.61 -4.69 -9.72
N GLU A 30 -5.59 -5.22 -10.45
CA GLU A 30 -5.36 -5.98 -11.67
C GLU A 30 -5.25 -5.01 -12.84
N ALA A 31 -4.28 -5.24 -13.73
CA ALA A 31 -4.16 -4.44 -14.95
C ALA A 31 -5.14 -4.97 -16.00
N ASP A 32 -6.29 -4.30 -16.13
CA ASP A 32 -7.36 -4.60 -17.08
C ASP A 32 -7.24 -3.81 -18.40
N GLY A 33 -6.18 -3.01 -18.54
CA GLY A 33 -5.94 -2.15 -19.70
C GLY A 33 -6.50 -0.74 -19.55
N HIS A 34 -7.12 -0.40 -18.43
CA HIS A 34 -7.63 0.94 -18.14
C HIS A 34 -6.98 1.54 -16.89
N CYS A 35 -6.97 2.87 -16.81
CA CYS A 35 -6.45 3.59 -15.66
C CYS A 35 -7.42 3.46 -14.49
N HIS A 36 -6.94 2.98 -13.34
CA HIS A 36 -7.76 2.84 -12.11
C HIS A 36 -8.26 4.15 -11.51
N TYR A 37 -7.87 5.31 -12.05
CA TYR A 37 -8.30 6.63 -11.59
C TYR A 37 -9.22 7.34 -12.58
N CYS A 38 -8.80 7.50 -13.84
CA CYS A 38 -9.54 8.26 -14.87
C CYS A 38 -10.22 7.38 -15.93
N ASP A 39 -10.03 6.05 -15.88
CA ASP A 39 -10.59 5.08 -16.84
C ASP A 39 -10.06 5.19 -18.29
N ASP A 40 -9.00 5.98 -18.52
CA ASP A 40 -8.34 6.06 -19.84
C ASP A 40 -7.61 4.76 -20.21
N ASP A 41 -7.46 4.51 -21.52
CA ASP A 41 -6.65 3.40 -22.04
C ASP A 41 -5.18 3.49 -21.58
N VAL A 42 -4.66 2.40 -21.02
CA VAL A 42 -3.25 2.30 -20.58
C VAL A 42 -2.53 1.13 -21.24
N ALA A 43 -1.20 1.24 -21.28
CA ALA A 43 -0.36 0.17 -21.82
C ALA A 43 -0.58 -1.15 -21.04
N HIS A 44 -0.46 -2.28 -21.74
CA HIS A 44 -0.70 -3.59 -21.15
C HIS A 44 0.18 -3.81 -19.90
N GLY A 45 -0.45 -4.06 -18.75
CA GLY A 45 0.24 -4.24 -17.47
C GLY A 45 0.47 -2.95 -16.67
N ALA A 46 0.16 -1.78 -17.21
CA ALA A 46 0.10 -0.54 -16.43
C ALA A 46 -1.22 -0.45 -15.66
N LEU A 47 -1.18 0.17 -14.48
CA LEU A 47 -2.35 0.41 -13.63
C LEU A 47 -2.88 1.85 -13.77
N PHE A 48 -2.03 2.77 -14.22
CA PHE A 48 -2.34 4.19 -14.32
C PHE A 48 -1.76 4.75 -15.60
N CYS A 49 -2.45 5.72 -16.20
CA CYS A 49 -2.01 6.37 -17.44
C CYS A 49 -0.79 7.26 -17.22
N ASN A 50 -0.64 7.84 -16.03
CA ASN A 50 0.47 8.70 -15.66
C ASN A 50 0.74 8.69 -14.14
N THR A 51 1.79 9.39 -13.73
CA THR A 51 2.17 9.53 -12.31
C THR A 51 1.12 10.32 -11.52
N ASP A 52 0.48 11.33 -12.12
CA ASP A 52 -0.51 12.15 -11.45
C ASP A 52 -1.73 11.32 -11.00
N CYS A 53 -2.26 10.48 -11.89
CA CYS A 53 -3.37 9.56 -11.60
C CYS A 53 -3.02 8.54 -10.52
N ARG A 54 -1.78 8.05 -10.51
CA ARG A 54 -1.30 7.15 -9.45
C ARG A 54 -1.28 7.88 -8.10
N ASP A 55 -0.75 9.09 -8.07
CA ASP A 55 -0.59 9.86 -6.84
C ASP A 55 -1.95 10.31 -6.29
N ASP A 56 -2.89 10.71 -7.14
CA ASP A 56 -4.24 11.08 -6.74
C ASP A 56 -5.04 9.88 -6.23
N TYR A 57 -4.95 8.74 -6.92
CA TYR A 57 -5.48 7.48 -6.41
C TYR A 57 -4.90 7.16 -5.02
N GLN A 58 -3.59 7.28 -4.84
CA GLN A 58 -2.97 7.03 -3.54
C GLN A 58 -3.45 8.00 -2.45
N LYS A 59 -3.59 9.29 -2.76
CA LYS A 59 -4.14 10.29 -1.81
C LYS A 59 -5.56 9.95 -1.41
N GLU A 60 -6.41 9.52 -2.34
CA GLU A 60 -7.78 9.09 -2.04
C GLU A 60 -7.80 7.85 -1.15
N GLN A 61 -6.97 6.85 -1.45
CA GLN A 61 -6.84 5.66 -0.60
C GLN A 61 -6.35 6.01 0.81
N GLU A 62 -5.40 6.93 0.94
CA GLU A 62 -4.93 7.42 2.23
C GLU A 62 -6.01 8.22 2.98
N ALA A 63 -6.79 9.04 2.27
CA ALA A 63 -7.91 9.78 2.84
C ALA A 63 -9.00 8.82 3.33
N LEU A 64 -9.33 7.78 2.56
CA LEU A 64 -10.29 6.73 2.95
C LEU A 64 -9.80 5.97 4.20
N ARG A 65 -8.52 5.60 4.25
CA ARG A 65 -7.91 4.96 5.43
C ARG A 65 -7.96 5.85 6.66
N ARG A 66 -7.69 7.15 6.51
CA ARG A 66 -7.80 8.14 7.60
C ARG A 66 -9.24 8.37 8.03
N ALA A 67 -10.19 8.28 7.10
CA ALA A 67 -11.63 8.37 7.35
C ALA A 67 -12.21 7.11 8.01
N GLY A 68 -11.42 6.02 8.15
CA GLY A 68 -11.77 4.85 8.94
C GLY A 68 -12.77 3.90 8.30
N ARG A 69 -12.83 3.85 6.96
CA ARG A 69 -13.66 2.88 6.21
C ARG A 69 -12.87 1.64 5.79
#